data_AF-A0A936K4F0-F1
#
_entry.id   AF-A0A936K4F0-F1
#
_cell.length_a   1.000
_cell.length_b   1.000
_cell.length_c   1.000
_cell.angle_alpha   90.00
_cell.angle_beta   90.00
_cell.angle_gamma   90.00
#
_symmetry.space_group_name_H-M   'P 1'
#
loop_
_entity.id
_entity.type
_entity.pdbx_description
1 polymer ?
#
loop_
_entity_poly.entity_id
_entity_poly.type
_entity_poly.pdbx_seq_one_letter_code
_entity_poly.pdbx_strand_id
1 'polypeptide(L)'
;MNRQRRLLRPDRLALVVCTVVAAWSGTANAGIVTVGHDPQPLPNCPWTAIGLPGTCLVQTAAQVQGNVGDLSQVRIGRGGQGSLWIDADATLLVNRTNLSTSPLIPSVPDVVVGDDVGSVASLDLTHGGRLTIDIASTTHGGLIIGPFAAPPGNAGPLPPPFGPSVGPSTTMTILDDSQVNVNKPGGTGIGPAVTVGYGAGSNSSLLMDGGISGFGVQAKRAVLTTTGNMSIGREGIGSVAVFRNAELTANVIWMSTVAPQGESVLSVGYGSTLNASGIIAGIALANTPSGYDEFSPNHGTAVIATRDNGWINAPIVLGHGGTLMGTGTVAQVLNLGGTIRPGLSPGTMTIAGDYTDVGGHVVIEIGPTASDFLSVAGKLSMTGTSIEFSFVDGFAPDAGFSYDFIDAAGAVDLSDLHFSYSGLQPGFSFTVDYDTHGEPLFRALNNGVSLPEPALPALLALAALAAWATRRRG
;
A
#
# COMPACT_ATOMS: atom_id res chain seq x y z
N MET A 1 54.27 -15.69 58.03
CA MET A 1 54.08 -14.28 58.44
C MET A 1 52.67 -13.85 58.06
N ASN A 2 51.95 -13.16 58.95
CA ASN A 2 50.58 -12.72 58.69
C ASN A 2 50.52 -11.45 57.83
N ARG A 3 49.67 -11.43 56.80
CA ARG A 3 48.94 -10.22 56.38
C ARG A 3 47.52 -10.59 55.94
N GLN A 4 46.53 -10.17 56.72
CA GLN A 4 45.13 -10.18 56.31
C GLN A 4 44.94 -9.24 55.10
N ARG A 5 44.07 -9.61 54.16
CA ARG A 5 43.36 -8.64 53.31
C ARG A 5 41.88 -8.70 53.67
N ARG A 6 41.23 -7.54 53.75
CA ARG A 6 39.85 -7.41 54.21
C ARG A 6 38.86 -7.93 53.17
N LEU A 7 37.76 -8.49 53.65
CA LEU A 7 36.52 -8.62 52.89
C LEU A 7 36.04 -7.23 52.46
N LEU A 8 35.74 -7.07 51.17
CA LEU A 8 34.80 -6.06 50.69
C LEU A 8 33.46 -6.75 50.41
N ARG A 9 32.36 -6.08 50.74
CA ARG A 9 31.00 -6.63 50.55
C ARG A 9 30.57 -6.41 49.09
N PRO A 10 29.78 -7.32 48.50
CA PRO A 10 28.98 -7.00 47.33
C PRO A 10 27.76 -6.19 47.80
N ASP A 11 27.76 -4.89 47.55
CA ASP A 11 26.57 -4.07 47.80
C ASP A 11 25.48 -4.46 46.80
N ARG A 12 24.42 -5.10 47.32
CA ARG A 12 23.27 -5.51 46.54
C ARG A 12 22.45 -4.28 46.15
N LEU A 13 22.68 -3.77 44.94
CA LEU A 13 21.75 -2.83 44.32
C LEU A 13 20.45 -3.58 43.97
N ALA A 14 19.51 -3.61 44.91
CA ALA A 14 18.21 -4.22 44.71
C ALA A 14 17.38 -3.34 43.78
N LEU A 15 17.38 -3.66 42.48
CA LEU A 15 16.49 -3.04 41.51
C LEU A 15 15.06 -3.45 41.84
N VAL A 16 14.32 -2.57 42.52
CA VAL A 16 12.89 -2.74 42.78
C VAL A 16 12.15 -2.52 41.47
N VAL A 17 12.05 -3.58 40.66
CA VAL A 17 11.09 -3.65 39.56
C VAL A 17 9.70 -3.62 40.21
N CYS A 18 9.04 -2.47 40.15
CA CYS A 18 7.70 -2.29 40.71
C CYS A 18 6.67 -2.92 39.75
N THR A 19 6.63 -4.25 39.71
CA THR A 19 5.66 -5.01 38.92
C THR A 19 4.29 -4.91 39.59
N VAL A 20 3.59 -3.79 39.35
CA VAL A 20 2.20 -3.58 39.78
C VAL A 20 1.28 -4.43 38.91
N VAL A 21 1.35 -5.75 39.08
CA VAL A 21 0.35 -6.70 38.58
C VAL A 21 -0.86 -6.60 39.50
N ALA A 22 -1.57 -5.48 39.39
CA ALA A 22 -2.87 -5.29 40.02
C ALA A 22 -3.87 -6.21 39.30
N ALA A 23 -4.01 -7.44 39.80
CA ALA A 23 -4.96 -8.41 39.29
C ALA A 23 -6.40 -7.97 39.63
N TRP A 24 -6.93 -7.03 38.84
CA TRP A 24 -8.32 -6.60 38.90
C TRP A 24 -9.24 -7.74 38.42
N SER A 25 -9.58 -8.66 39.32
CA SER A 25 -10.58 -9.71 39.08
C SER A 25 -12.02 -9.18 39.11
N GLY A 26 -12.22 -7.93 38.68
CA GLY A 26 -13.54 -7.42 38.33
C GLY A 26 -13.95 -7.95 36.96
N THR A 27 -15.26 -8.06 36.72
CA THR A 27 -15.76 -8.30 35.36
C THR A 27 -15.30 -7.16 34.45
N ALA A 28 -14.45 -7.45 33.47
CA ALA A 28 -13.94 -6.44 32.55
C ALA A 28 -15.11 -5.76 31.85
N ASN A 29 -15.24 -4.44 32.03
CA ASN A 29 -16.34 -3.67 31.45
C ASN A 29 -16.16 -3.62 29.93
N ALA A 30 -16.98 -4.38 29.21
CA ALA A 30 -17.03 -4.30 27.76
C ALA A 30 -17.56 -2.92 27.34
N GLY A 31 -16.76 -2.14 26.61
CA GLY A 31 -17.14 -0.79 26.21
C GLY A 31 -16.06 -0.06 25.42
N ILE A 32 -16.42 1.11 24.89
CA ILE A 32 -15.47 2.03 24.27
C ILE A 32 -15.30 3.22 25.22
N VAL A 33 -14.07 3.43 25.70
CA VAL A 33 -13.74 4.41 26.74
C VAL A 33 -12.78 5.47 26.22
N THR A 34 -12.84 6.69 26.74
CA THR A 34 -11.80 7.72 26.52
C THR A 34 -10.49 7.28 27.14
N VAL A 35 -9.35 7.54 26.49
CA VAL A 35 -8.04 7.27 27.13
C VAL A 35 -7.57 8.44 27.98
N GLY A 36 -7.06 8.15 29.18
CA GLY A 36 -6.57 9.14 30.13
C GLY A 36 -6.32 8.52 31.52
N HIS A 37 -6.15 9.38 32.53
CA HIS A 37 -6.01 8.96 33.93
C HIS A 37 -7.29 8.31 34.48
N ASP A 38 -8.45 8.83 34.05
CA ASP A 38 -9.78 8.42 34.48
C ASP A 38 -10.64 8.03 33.25
N PRO A 39 -10.42 6.85 32.64
CA PRO A 39 -11.12 6.44 31.41
C PRO A 39 -12.64 6.33 31.62
N GLN A 40 -13.41 7.18 30.94
CA GLN A 40 -14.87 7.17 30.98
C GLN A 40 -15.46 6.46 29.75
N PRO A 41 -16.54 5.68 29.87
CA PRO A 41 -17.32 5.23 28.71
C PRO A 41 -17.74 6.41 27.84
N LEU A 42 -17.59 6.30 26.51
CA LEU A 42 -18.01 7.35 25.58
C LEU A 42 -19.53 7.58 25.69
N PRO A 43 -20.01 8.76 26.14
CA PRO A 43 -21.46 8.99 26.33
C PRO A 43 -22.26 8.96 25.01
N ASN A 44 -21.58 9.07 23.88
CA ASN A 44 -22.15 9.10 22.53
C ASN A 44 -22.20 7.72 21.85
N CYS A 45 -22.14 6.64 22.63
CA CYS A 45 -22.22 5.26 22.16
C CYS A 45 -23.19 4.50 23.09
N PRO A 46 -24.53 4.57 22.86
CA PRO A 46 -25.20 4.77 21.56
C PRO A 46 -25.82 6.16 21.35
N TRP A 47 -25.50 6.81 20.23
CA TRP A 47 -26.03 8.14 19.87
C TRP A 47 -27.40 8.06 19.19
N THR A 48 -28.47 8.47 19.88
CA THR A 48 -29.85 8.41 19.37
C THR A 48 -30.26 9.59 18.48
N ALA A 49 -29.47 10.67 18.41
CA ALA A 49 -29.93 11.95 17.86
C ALA A 49 -30.12 11.99 16.33
N ILE A 50 -29.61 10.98 15.59
CA ILE A 50 -29.90 10.79 14.16
C ILE A 50 -30.96 9.71 13.89
N GLY A 51 -31.62 9.18 14.93
CA GLY A 51 -32.68 8.18 14.81
C GLY A 51 -32.22 6.76 14.47
N LEU A 52 -30.92 6.54 14.21
CA LEU A 52 -30.32 5.22 14.05
C LEU A 52 -29.79 4.73 15.41
N PRO A 53 -30.38 3.67 16.02
CA PRO A 53 -29.81 3.06 17.22
C PRO A 53 -28.50 2.35 16.87
N GLY A 54 -27.56 2.35 17.81
CA GLY A 54 -26.27 1.65 17.67
C GLY A 54 -25.14 2.43 17.00
N THR A 55 -25.34 3.70 16.63
CA THR A 55 -24.25 4.57 16.16
C THR A 55 -23.33 4.97 17.32
N CYS A 56 -22.02 4.85 17.14
CA CYS A 56 -20.98 5.29 18.07
C CYS A 56 -20.06 6.34 17.41
N LEU A 57 -19.72 7.40 18.14
CA LEU A 57 -18.96 8.55 17.65
C LEU A 57 -17.73 8.85 18.53
N VAL A 58 -16.55 8.81 17.92
CA VAL A 58 -15.23 8.99 18.52
C VAL A 58 -14.61 10.29 18.00
N GLN A 59 -14.55 11.33 18.84
CA GLN A 59 -13.99 12.66 18.51
C GLN A 59 -12.77 13.02 19.39
N THR A 60 -12.17 12.02 20.02
CA THR A 60 -11.00 12.08 20.90
C THR A 60 -10.22 10.76 20.78
N ALA A 61 -9.18 10.55 21.58
CA ALA A 61 -8.57 9.23 21.72
C ALA A 61 -9.43 8.31 22.60
N ALA A 62 -9.77 7.13 22.09
CA ALA A 62 -10.58 6.12 22.75
C ALA A 62 -10.01 4.70 22.56
N GLN A 63 -10.33 3.80 23.50
CA GLN A 63 -9.94 2.39 23.47
C GLN A 63 -11.18 1.50 23.55
N VAL A 64 -11.21 0.42 22.76
CA VAL A 64 -12.15 -0.70 22.94
C VAL A 64 -11.60 -1.60 24.05
N GLN A 65 -12.42 -1.83 25.08
CA GLN A 65 -12.10 -2.75 26.17
C GLN A 65 -13.07 -3.94 26.12
N GLY A 66 -12.52 -5.16 26.17
CA GLY A 66 -13.30 -6.39 26.07
C GLY A 66 -13.99 -6.58 24.71
N ASN A 67 -15.16 -7.21 24.71
CA ASN A 67 -15.93 -7.51 23.50
C ASN A 67 -17.12 -6.55 23.38
N VAL A 68 -16.98 -5.54 22.53
CA VAL A 68 -18.06 -4.60 22.16
C VAL A 68 -18.74 -5.11 20.90
N GLY A 69 -20.08 -5.17 20.88
CA GLY A 69 -20.84 -5.69 19.76
C GLY A 69 -22.14 -4.95 19.48
N ASP A 70 -22.84 -5.40 18.43
CA ASP A 70 -24.14 -4.88 17.96
C ASP A 70 -24.20 -3.36 17.70
N LEU A 71 -23.05 -2.75 17.41
CA LEU A 71 -23.01 -1.39 16.85
C LEU A 71 -23.45 -1.44 15.40
N SER A 72 -24.33 -0.51 15.00
CA SER A 72 -24.79 -0.37 13.62
C SER A 72 -23.84 0.49 12.77
N GLN A 73 -23.01 1.31 13.43
CA GLN A 73 -22.14 2.30 12.80
C GLN A 73 -21.07 2.80 13.79
N VAL A 74 -19.83 2.98 13.33
CA VAL A 74 -18.74 3.62 14.09
C VAL A 74 -18.16 4.77 13.27
N ARG A 75 -17.99 5.94 13.90
CA ARG A 75 -17.42 7.15 13.29
C ARG A 75 -16.24 7.68 14.08
N ILE A 76 -15.10 7.86 13.42
CA ILE A 76 -13.87 8.35 14.04
C ILE A 76 -13.44 9.66 13.38
N GLY A 77 -13.20 10.68 14.20
CA GLY A 77 -12.71 12.01 13.81
C GLY A 77 -13.72 12.92 13.11
N ARG A 78 -15.01 12.55 13.09
CA ARG A 78 -16.06 13.32 12.42
C ARG A 78 -16.06 14.80 12.87
N GLY A 79 -15.82 15.70 11.92
CA GLY A 79 -15.79 17.16 12.14
C GLY A 79 -14.55 17.68 12.86
N GLY A 80 -13.47 16.91 12.97
CA GLY A 80 -12.28 17.32 13.70
C GLY A 80 -11.19 16.25 13.78
N GLN A 81 -10.83 15.85 15.00
CA GLN A 81 -9.82 14.81 15.25
C GLN A 81 -10.43 13.62 15.99
N GLY A 82 -9.86 12.43 15.85
CA GLY A 82 -10.29 11.25 16.61
C GLY A 82 -9.35 10.06 16.42
N SER A 83 -9.28 9.18 17.41
CA SER A 83 -8.42 7.99 17.37
C SER A 83 -9.09 6.86 18.13
N LEU A 84 -9.14 5.66 17.54
CA LEU A 84 -9.70 4.47 18.18
C LEU A 84 -8.68 3.35 18.20
N TRP A 85 -8.43 2.81 19.40
CA TRP A 85 -7.50 1.72 19.64
C TRP A 85 -8.24 0.43 20.01
N ILE A 86 -7.89 -0.66 19.33
CA ILE A 86 -8.40 -2.01 19.62
C ILE A 86 -7.19 -2.86 20.00
N ASP A 87 -7.06 -3.18 21.27
CA ASP A 87 -5.82 -3.67 21.86
C ASP A 87 -6.07 -4.83 22.85
N ALA A 88 -5.04 -5.62 23.15
CA ALA A 88 -5.06 -6.69 24.14
C ALA A 88 -6.25 -7.66 24.00
N ASP A 89 -6.34 -8.31 22.83
CA ASP A 89 -7.43 -9.23 22.42
C ASP A 89 -8.86 -8.63 22.41
N ALA A 90 -9.03 -7.31 22.62
CA ALA A 90 -10.33 -6.66 22.54
C ALA A 90 -10.99 -6.84 21.16
N THR A 91 -12.31 -6.99 21.13
CA THR A 91 -13.07 -7.22 19.90
C THR A 91 -14.14 -6.15 19.72
N LEU A 92 -14.20 -5.57 18.53
CA LEU A 92 -15.25 -4.66 18.08
C LEU A 92 -16.05 -5.33 16.95
N LEU A 93 -17.32 -5.64 17.21
CA LEU A 93 -18.26 -6.16 16.23
C LEU A 93 -19.26 -5.07 15.82
N VAL A 94 -19.27 -4.77 14.52
CA VAL A 94 -20.20 -3.83 13.87
C VAL A 94 -21.10 -4.64 12.95
N ASN A 95 -22.39 -4.76 13.28
CA ASN A 95 -23.30 -5.68 12.61
C ASN A 95 -24.58 -4.96 12.16
N ARG A 96 -24.88 -5.03 10.86
CA ARG A 96 -26.02 -4.30 10.26
C ARG A 96 -27.16 -5.20 9.75
N THR A 97 -27.37 -6.36 10.38
CA THR A 97 -28.56 -7.22 10.18
C THR A 97 -29.87 -6.42 10.05
N ASN A 98 -30.13 -5.53 11.01
CA ASN A 98 -31.41 -4.83 11.17
C ASN A 98 -31.76 -3.78 10.10
N LEU A 99 -30.82 -3.31 9.27
CA LEU A 99 -31.09 -2.26 8.28
C LEU A 99 -31.19 -2.77 6.83
N SER A 100 -31.00 -4.08 6.63
CA SER A 100 -30.99 -4.74 5.30
C SER A 100 -32.30 -4.61 4.51
N THR A 101 -33.42 -4.24 5.14
CA THR A 101 -34.76 -4.20 4.56
C THR A 101 -35.33 -2.78 4.34
N SER A 102 -34.63 -1.72 4.75
CA SER A 102 -35.19 -0.35 4.71
C SER A 102 -34.70 0.45 3.50
N PRO A 103 -35.52 0.69 2.46
CA PRO A 103 -35.14 1.48 1.29
C PRO A 103 -35.05 3.00 1.57
N LEU A 104 -35.36 3.43 2.81
CA LEU A 104 -35.37 4.83 3.22
C LEU A 104 -34.11 5.28 3.97
N ILE A 105 -33.25 4.34 4.37
CA ILE A 105 -31.99 4.66 5.05
C ILE A 105 -30.90 4.80 3.97
N PRO A 106 -30.20 5.95 3.88
CA PRO A 106 -29.23 6.21 2.82
C PRO A 106 -27.97 5.33 2.93
N SER A 107 -27.07 5.48 1.96
CA SER A 107 -25.82 4.72 1.75
C SER A 107 -24.73 4.96 2.81
N VAL A 108 -25.09 4.94 4.10
CA VAL A 108 -24.16 5.15 5.22
C VAL A 108 -23.17 3.96 5.29
N PRO A 109 -21.84 4.16 5.22
CA PRO A 109 -20.85 3.11 5.51
C PRO A 109 -20.85 2.70 7.00
N ASP A 110 -20.27 1.56 7.35
CA ASP A 110 -20.33 1.00 8.72
C ASP A 110 -19.30 1.63 9.64
N VAL A 111 -18.02 1.40 9.34
CA VAL A 111 -16.89 2.01 10.05
C VAL A 111 -16.29 3.07 9.14
N VAL A 112 -16.20 4.30 9.64
CA VAL A 112 -15.49 5.38 8.94
C VAL A 112 -14.44 6.00 9.83
N VAL A 113 -13.24 6.07 9.27
CA VAL A 113 -12.11 6.84 9.76
C VAL A 113 -12.07 8.11 8.89
N GLY A 114 -12.22 9.30 9.50
CA GLY A 114 -12.18 10.61 8.80
C GLY A 114 -13.49 11.04 8.11
N ASP A 115 -14.63 10.97 8.82
CA ASP A 115 -15.98 11.03 8.22
C ASP A 115 -16.43 12.37 7.58
N ASP A 116 -15.75 13.51 7.84
CA ASP A 116 -16.06 14.80 7.20
C ASP A 116 -14.82 15.44 6.53
N VAL A 117 -15.04 16.37 5.60
CA VAL A 117 -13.98 17.19 4.98
C VAL A 117 -13.12 17.88 6.04
N GLY A 118 -11.80 17.66 5.99
CA GLY A 118 -10.83 18.23 6.94
C GLY A 118 -10.62 17.42 8.22
N SER A 119 -11.30 16.28 8.38
CA SER A 119 -11.07 15.39 9.51
C SER A 119 -9.67 14.77 9.47
N VAL A 120 -9.09 14.57 10.66
CA VAL A 120 -7.86 13.77 10.84
C VAL A 120 -8.15 12.63 11.80
N ALA A 121 -7.89 11.38 11.41
CA ALA A 121 -8.31 10.23 12.22
C ALA A 121 -7.39 9.01 12.09
N SER A 122 -7.22 8.28 13.19
CA SER A 122 -6.60 6.94 13.19
C SER A 122 -7.54 5.86 13.70
N LEU A 123 -7.35 4.64 13.19
CA LEU A 123 -7.90 3.41 13.73
C LEU A 123 -6.75 2.41 13.82
N ASP A 124 -6.32 2.08 15.03
CA ASP A 124 -5.12 1.26 15.25
C ASP A 124 -5.50 -0.02 16.01
N LEU A 125 -5.10 -1.16 15.45
CA LEU A 125 -5.29 -2.48 16.06
C LEU A 125 -3.93 -3.08 16.43
N THR A 126 -3.79 -3.48 17.70
CA THR A 126 -2.53 -3.99 18.27
C THR A 126 -2.78 -5.22 19.14
N HIS A 127 -1.73 -6.02 19.37
CA HIS A 127 -1.69 -7.14 20.32
C HIS A 127 -2.98 -8.01 20.34
N GLY A 128 -3.36 -8.57 19.19
CA GLY A 128 -4.52 -9.47 19.06
C GLY A 128 -5.88 -8.79 18.89
N GLY A 129 -5.93 -7.45 18.86
CA GLY A 129 -7.16 -6.66 18.72
C GLY A 129 -7.92 -6.95 17.42
N ARG A 130 -9.26 -6.94 17.49
CA ARG A 130 -10.13 -7.45 16.40
C ARG A 130 -11.24 -6.49 16.02
N LEU A 131 -11.43 -6.32 14.72
CA LEU A 131 -12.60 -5.65 14.14
C LEU A 131 -13.33 -6.62 13.21
N THR A 132 -14.63 -6.82 13.43
CA THR A 132 -15.50 -7.57 12.52
C THR A 132 -16.65 -6.67 12.06
N ILE A 133 -16.91 -6.65 10.76
CA ILE A 133 -17.97 -5.83 10.14
C ILE A 133 -18.85 -6.74 9.26
N ASP A 134 -20.11 -6.95 9.64
CA ASP A 134 -21.05 -7.85 8.96
C ASP A 134 -22.10 -7.07 8.15
N ILE A 135 -22.08 -7.23 6.82
CA ILE A 135 -22.77 -6.36 5.86
C ILE A 135 -23.55 -7.20 4.82
N ALA A 136 -24.87 -7.25 4.95
CA ALA A 136 -25.75 -7.92 3.98
C ALA A 136 -25.92 -7.14 2.65
N SER A 137 -25.43 -5.90 2.54
CA SER A 137 -25.60 -5.05 1.35
C SER A 137 -24.49 -5.24 0.32
N THR A 138 -24.86 -5.40 -0.95
CA THR A 138 -23.93 -5.40 -2.09
C THR A 138 -23.45 -3.98 -2.44
N THR A 139 -24.32 -2.97 -2.36
CA THR A 139 -24.01 -1.62 -2.85
C THR A 139 -23.40 -0.72 -1.78
N HIS A 140 -23.83 -0.85 -0.52
CA HIS A 140 -23.52 0.09 0.57
C HIS A 140 -22.89 -0.62 1.77
N GLY A 141 -22.54 0.14 2.81
CA GLY A 141 -21.77 -0.40 3.94
C GLY A 141 -20.29 -0.65 3.60
N GLY A 142 -19.49 -0.90 4.63
CA GLY A 142 -18.05 -1.14 4.52
C GLY A 142 -17.22 -0.40 5.57
N LEU A 143 -15.91 -0.68 5.53
CA LEU A 143 -14.84 0.09 6.14
C LEU A 143 -14.35 1.15 5.15
N ILE A 144 -14.45 2.43 5.50
CA ILE A 144 -13.91 3.53 4.69
C ILE A 144 -12.90 4.34 5.50
N ILE A 145 -11.71 4.49 4.94
CA ILE A 145 -10.59 5.26 5.49
C ILE A 145 -10.40 6.45 4.55
N GLY A 146 -10.81 7.63 5.01
CA GLY A 146 -10.79 8.89 4.25
C GLY A 146 -11.81 8.92 3.10
N PRO A 147 -13.12 9.08 3.39
CA PRO A 147 -14.14 9.34 2.38
C PRO A 147 -13.95 10.66 1.63
N PHE A 148 -13.37 11.69 2.27
CA PHE A 148 -13.35 13.08 1.77
C PHE A 148 -11.99 13.78 1.92
N ALA A 149 -11.84 14.93 1.25
CA ALA A 149 -10.63 15.73 1.27
C ALA A 149 -10.33 16.41 2.60
N ALA A 150 -9.04 16.72 2.83
CA ALA A 150 -8.69 17.89 3.63
C ALA A 150 -8.85 19.16 2.76
N PRO A 151 -9.39 20.29 3.29
CA PRO A 151 -9.45 21.55 2.55
C PRO A 151 -8.05 21.96 2.03
N PRO A 152 -7.89 22.27 0.73
CA PRO A 152 -6.59 22.65 0.15
C PRO A 152 -5.92 23.91 0.75
N GLY A 153 -6.56 24.61 1.68
CA GLY A 153 -6.08 25.88 2.25
C GLY A 153 -5.02 25.77 3.34
N ASN A 154 -4.82 24.60 3.96
CA ASN A 154 -3.87 24.42 5.07
C ASN A 154 -2.61 23.61 4.69
N ALA A 155 -2.57 22.99 3.51
CA ALA A 155 -1.37 22.40 2.95
C ALA A 155 -0.57 23.48 2.21
N GLY A 156 0.55 23.92 2.79
CA GLY A 156 1.43 24.90 2.13
C GLY A 156 2.00 24.35 0.80
N PRO A 157 2.15 25.18 -0.24
CA PRO A 157 2.66 24.73 -1.53
C PRO A 157 4.09 24.17 -1.38
N LEU A 158 4.31 23.01 -1.99
CA LEU A 158 5.54 22.22 -1.88
C LEU A 158 6.31 22.25 -3.23
N PRO A 159 7.62 22.60 -3.28
CA PRO A 159 8.38 22.66 -4.53
C PRO A 159 8.62 21.32 -5.25
N PRO A 160 8.91 21.32 -6.57
CA PRO A 160 9.19 20.11 -7.37
C PRO A 160 10.48 19.37 -6.94
N PRO A 161 10.66 18.08 -7.33
CA PRO A 161 9.78 17.27 -8.19
C PRO A 161 8.58 16.68 -7.44
N PHE A 162 8.83 16.13 -6.25
CA PHE A 162 7.81 15.67 -5.30
C PHE A 162 8.06 16.43 -4.01
N GLY A 163 7.26 17.46 -3.76
CA GLY A 163 7.51 18.32 -2.62
C GLY A 163 6.85 17.84 -1.33
N PRO A 164 6.85 18.69 -0.29
CA PRO A 164 5.92 18.47 1.39
C PRO A 164 4.79 17.46 1.63
N SER A 165 4.80 16.31 0.91
CA SER A 165 3.87 15.17 0.94
C SER A 165 3.06 15.13 2.22
N VAL A 166 1.86 15.72 2.16
CA VAL A 166 1.03 15.95 3.35
C VAL A 166 0.79 14.59 3.97
N GLY A 167 1.18 14.41 5.23
CA GLY A 167 1.00 13.14 5.93
C GLY A 167 -0.47 12.72 5.82
N PRO A 168 -0.78 11.44 5.54
CA PRO A 168 -2.14 10.98 5.29
C PRO A 168 -3.06 11.46 6.41
N SER A 169 -4.11 12.22 6.05
CA SER A 169 -5.01 12.79 7.04
C SER A 169 -5.82 11.70 7.74
N THR A 170 -5.99 10.55 7.08
CA THR A 170 -6.62 9.38 7.69
C THR A 170 -5.71 8.17 7.63
N THR A 171 -5.46 7.54 8.76
CA THR A 171 -4.66 6.32 8.87
C THR A 171 -5.47 5.16 9.44
N MET A 172 -5.11 3.95 9.04
CA MET A 172 -5.47 2.74 9.75
C MET A 172 -4.22 1.87 9.90
N THR A 173 -4.02 1.28 11.07
CA THR A 173 -2.92 0.34 11.32
C THR A 173 -3.45 -1.00 11.83
N ILE A 174 -2.89 -2.10 11.32
CA ILE A 174 -3.14 -3.47 11.79
C ILE A 174 -1.76 -4.06 12.11
N LEU A 175 -1.41 -4.10 13.40
CA LEU A 175 -0.10 -4.49 13.89
C LEU A 175 -0.21 -5.79 14.69
N ASP A 176 0.86 -6.61 14.67
CA ASP A 176 0.92 -7.88 15.38
C ASP A 176 -0.24 -8.83 14.98
N ASP A 177 -0.71 -9.68 15.90
CA ASP A 177 -1.73 -10.72 15.70
C ASP A 177 -3.17 -10.17 15.58
N SER A 178 -3.29 -8.89 15.25
CA SER A 178 -4.55 -8.18 15.07
C SER A 178 -5.26 -8.56 13.78
N GLN A 179 -6.60 -8.55 13.81
CA GLN A 179 -7.43 -9.09 12.73
C GLN A 179 -8.58 -8.16 12.37
N VAL A 180 -8.76 -7.91 11.07
CA VAL A 180 -9.90 -7.16 10.54
C VAL A 180 -10.65 -8.05 9.54
N ASN A 181 -11.93 -8.28 9.79
CA ASN A 181 -12.81 -9.08 8.95
C ASN A 181 -13.97 -8.21 8.44
N VAL A 182 -14.13 -8.10 7.13
CA VAL A 182 -15.22 -7.32 6.50
C VAL A 182 -16.05 -8.25 5.61
N ASN A 183 -17.13 -8.76 6.18
CA ASN A 183 -18.03 -9.72 5.56
C ASN A 183 -19.11 -8.97 4.76
N LYS A 184 -18.75 -8.58 3.54
CA LYS A 184 -19.63 -7.98 2.53
C LYS A 184 -19.59 -8.79 1.23
N PRO A 185 -20.70 -8.99 0.50
CA PRO A 185 -20.64 -9.58 -0.84
C PRO A 185 -19.64 -8.86 -1.76
N GLY A 186 -18.97 -9.62 -2.64
CA GLY A 186 -18.05 -9.12 -3.67
C GLY A 186 -18.51 -9.44 -5.09
N GLY A 187 -17.93 -8.76 -6.09
CA GLY A 187 -18.17 -9.04 -7.51
C GLY A 187 -18.13 -7.80 -8.41
N THR A 188 -18.30 -7.99 -9.71
CA THR A 188 -18.42 -6.90 -10.69
C THR A 188 -19.67 -6.04 -10.42
N GLY A 189 -19.53 -4.71 -10.39
CA GLY A 189 -20.64 -3.79 -10.11
C GLY A 189 -21.06 -3.68 -8.63
N ILE A 190 -20.38 -4.39 -7.73
CA ILE A 190 -20.67 -4.41 -6.28
C ILE A 190 -19.74 -3.42 -5.56
N GLY A 191 -20.29 -2.61 -4.65
CA GLY A 191 -19.54 -1.53 -3.99
C GLY A 191 -18.43 -2.07 -3.09
N PRO A 192 -17.26 -1.38 -2.96
CA PRO A 192 -16.16 -1.88 -2.16
C PRO A 192 -16.56 -2.11 -0.70
N ALA A 193 -15.93 -3.10 -0.09
CA ALA A 193 -16.07 -3.46 1.32
C ALA A 193 -15.03 -2.75 2.18
N VAL A 194 -13.80 -2.62 1.66
CA VAL A 194 -12.72 -1.85 2.26
C VAL A 194 -12.28 -0.77 1.26
N THR A 195 -12.14 0.46 1.73
CA THR A 195 -11.84 1.61 0.89
C THR A 195 -10.79 2.51 1.55
N VAL A 196 -9.75 2.87 0.81
CA VAL A 196 -8.64 3.74 1.26
C VAL A 196 -8.48 4.89 0.27
N GLY A 197 -8.76 6.13 0.71
CA GLY A 197 -8.70 7.30 -0.18
C GLY A 197 -9.80 7.27 -1.24
N TYR A 198 -11.06 7.36 -0.80
CA TYR A 198 -12.21 7.17 -1.70
C TYR A 198 -12.40 8.37 -2.64
N GLY A 199 -12.83 9.49 -2.06
CA GLY A 199 -13.32 10.66 -2.79
C GLY A 199 -12.22 11.66 -3.15
N ALA A 200 -12.54 12.55 -4.09
CA ALA A 200 -11.65 13.61 -4.56
C ALA A 200 -10.94 14.34 -3.42
N GLY A 201 -9.60 14.43 -3.49
CA GLY A 201 -8.74 15.13 -2.53
C GLY A 201 -8.55 14.46 -1.17
N SER A 202 -9.12 13.27 -0.92
CA SER A 202 -8.77 12.46 0.25
C SER A 202 -7.30 12.03 0.20
N ASN A 203 -6.68 11.79 1.37
CA ASN A 203 -5.31 11.31 1.46
C ASN A 203 -5.20 10.35 2.64
N SER A 204 -5.09 9.06 2.34
CA SER A 204 -5.34 7.98 3.31
C SER A 204 -4.34 6.85 3.21
N SER A 205 -4.02 6.21 4.33
CA SER A 205 -3.21 4.99 4.35
C SER A 205 -3.79 3.87 5.21
N LEU A 206 -3.56 2.64 4.77
CA LEU A 206 -3.70 1.42 5.55
C LEU A 206 -2.33 0.75 5.64
N LEU A 207 -1.82 0.59 6.86
CA LEU A 207 -0.57 -0.13 7.15
C LEU A 207 -0.89 -1.45 7.87
N MET A 208 -0.32 -2.54 7.38
CA MET A 208 -0.42 -3.88 7.94
C MET A 208 1.00 -4.40 8.20
N ASP A 209 1.25 -4.88 9.42
CA ASP A 209 2.58 -5.23 9.90
C ASP A 209 2.54 -6.41 10.87
N GLY A 210 2.88 -7.60 10.38
CA GLY A 210 2.92 -8.81 11.21
C GLY A 210 4.21 -8.99 12.04
N GLY A 211 5.10 -7.98 12.03
CA GLY A 211 6.38 -8.02 12.73
C GLY A 211 7.40 -9.00 12.13
N ILE A 212 8.67 -8.87 12.53
CA ILE A 212 9.72 -9.79 12.10
C ILE A 212 9.80 -11.01 13.02
N SER A 213 9.92 -12.20 12.43
CA SER A 213 10.33 -13.41 13.15
C SER A 213 11.82 -13.31 13.49
N GLY A 214 12.16 -13.10 14.76
CA GLY A 214 13.55 -12.83 15.16
C GLY A 214 13.71 -12.72 16.67
N PHE A 215 14.96 -12.79 17.15
CA PHE A 215 15.33 -12.63 18.57
C PHE A 215 14.57 -13.51 19.58
N GLY A 216 13.99 -14.63 19.13
CA GLY A 216 13.19 -15.54 19.97
C GLY A 216 11.69 -15.26 19.97
N VAL A 217 11.23 -14.26 19.23
CA VAL A 217 9.80 -13.93 19.03
C VAL A 217 9.36 -14.42 17.65
N GLN A 218 8.19 -15.08 17.58
CA GLN A 218 7.57 -15.45 16.31
C GLN A 218 6.84 -14.24 15.71
N ALA A 219 6.84 -14.12 14.38
CA ALA A 219 6.01 -13.12 13.70
C ALA A 219 4.53 -13.36 14.02
N LYS A 220 3.83 -12.30 14.38
CA LYS A 220 2.42 -12.30 14.76
C LYS A 220 1.64 -11.75 13.57
N ARG A 221 1.05 -12.62 12.75
CA ARG A 221 0.45 -12.26 11.45
C ARG A 221 -0.67 -11.23 11.59
N ALA A 222 -0.46 -10.03 11.07
CA ALA A 222 -1.50 -9.01 10.91
C ALA A 222 -2.39 -9.38 9.72
N VAL A 223 -3.71 -9.46 9.92
CA VAL A 223 -4.65 -9.97 8.90
C VAL A 223 -5.75 -8.96 8.58
N LEU A 224 -5.98 -8.71 7.29
CA LEU A 224 -7.21 -8.13 6.76
C LEU A 224 -7.85 -9.12 5.79
N THR A 225 -9.05 -9.60 6.12
CA THR A 225 -9.87 -10.42 5.22
C THR A 225 -11.14 -9.67 4.85
N THR A 226 -11.42 -9.53 3.56
CA THR A 226 -12.69 -9.04 3.04
C THR A 226 -13.25 -9.99 1.98
N THR A 227 -14.49 -10.44 2.17
CA THR A 227 -15.22 -11.21 1.15
C THR A 227 -15.67 -10.33 -0.02
N GLY A 228 -15.61 -9.02 0.14
CA GLY A 228 -15.96 -8.02 -0.87
C GLY A 228 -14.74 -7.40 -1.55
N ASN A 229 -15.00 -6.50 -2.49
CA ASN A 229 -13.97 -5.80 -3.26
C ASN A 229 -13.22 -4.78 -2.38
N MET A 230 -11.97 -4.47 -2.72
CA MET A 230 -11.19 -3.40 -2.10
C MET A 230 -10.97 -2.26 -3.11
N SER A 231 -10.95 -1.01 -2.65
CA SER A 231 -10.69 0.15 -3.51
C SER A 231 -9.64 1.08 -2.88
N ILE A 232 -8.66 1.47 -3.68
CA ILE A 232 -7.52 2.30 -3.27
C ILE A 232 -7.43 3.50 -4.22
N GLY A 233 -7.35 4.71 -3.66
CA GLY A 233 -7.05 5.94 -4.41
C GLY A 233 -8.01 6.22 -5.57
N ARG A 234 -9.32 5.97 -5.38
CA ARG A 234 -10.30 5.87 -6.48
C ARG A 234 -10.54 7.21 -7.17
N GLU A 235 -10.71 8.26 -6.37
CA GLU A 235 -10.79 9.66 -6.81
C GLU A 235 -9.79 10.57 -6.07
N GLY A 236 -9.16 10.09 -5.00
CA GLY A 236 -8.13 10.77 -4.21
C GLY A 236 -6.88 9.92 -4.03
N ILE A 237 -6.08 10.20 -3.00
CA ILE A 237 -4.81 9.53 -2.71
C ILE A 237 -5.05 8.40 -1.69
N GLY A 238 -4.70 7.16 -2.05
CA GLY A 238 -4.81 5.98 -1.20
C GLY A 238 -3.55 5.13 -1.22
N SER A 239 -3.07 4.73 -0.04
CA SER A 239 -1.88 3.87 0.10
C SER A 239 -2.17 2.64 0.95
N VAL A 240 -1.80 1.45 0.46
CA VAL A 240 -1.92 0.18 1.19
C VAL A 240 -0.55 -0.47 1.29
N ALA A 241 -0.16 -0.80 2.51
CA ALA A 241 1.17 -1.27 2.87
C ALA A 241 1.06 -2.59 3.64
N VAL A 242 1.48 -3.71 3.04
CA VAL A 242 1.36 -5.07 3.61
C VAL A 242 2.75 -5.63 3.85
N PHE A 243 3.27 -5.52 5.06
CA PHE A 243 4.68 -5.77 5.39
C PHE A 243 4.87 -6.81 6.50
N ARG A 244 6.05 -7.45 6.49
CA ARG A 244 6.56 -8.30 7.57
C ARG A 244 5.54 -9.36 8.00
N ASN A 245 5.30 -10.36 7.14
CA ASN A 245 4.41 -11.49 7.43
C ASN A 245 2.93 -11.09 7.63
N ALA A 246 2.49 -9.95 7.08
CA ALA A 246 1.08 -9.56 7.04
C ALA A 246 0.34 -10.26 5.88
N GLU A 247 -0.96 -10.45 6.03
CA GLU A 247 -1.82 -11.13 5.05
C GLU A 247 -3.06 -10.29 4.71
N LEU A 248 -3.20 -9.96 3.43
CA LEU A 248 -4.36 -9.28 2.87
C LEU A 248 -5.13 -10.23 1.95
N THR A 249 -6.39 -10.52 2.26
CA THR A 249 -7.29 -11.28 1.38
C THR A 249 -8.48 -10.42 0.99
N ALA A 250 -8.73 -10.29 -0.32
CA ALA A 250 -9.86 -9.56 -0.89
C ALA A 250 -10.52 -10.35 -2.03
N ASN A 251 -11.66 -9.87 -2.54
CA ASN A 251 -12.19 -10.34 -3.82
C ASN A 251 -11.41 -9.68 -4.98
N VAL A 252 -11.88 -8.56 -5.53
CA VAL A 252 -11.14 -7.76 -6.53
C VAL A 252 -10.59 -6.50 -5.88
N ILE A 253 -9.37 -6.08 -6.24
CA ILE A 253 -8.77 -4.79 -5.84
C ILE A 253 -8.82 -3.81 -7.01
N TRP A 254 -9.32 -2.60 -6.75
CA TRP A 254 -9.41 -1.50 -7.71
C TRP A 254 -8.50 -0.33 -7.32
N MET A 255 -7.58 0.04 -8.20
CA MET A 255 -6.55 1.06 -7.98
C MET A 255 -6.69 2.21 -9.00
N SER A 256 -7.20 3.35 -8.53
CA SER A 256 -7.39 4.60 -9.31
C SER A 256 -8.17 4.45 -10.62
N THR A 257 -9.24 3.65 -10.61
CA THR A 257 -9.94 3.18 -11.81
C THR A 257 -11.17 4.00 -12.26
N VAL A 258 -11.35 5.24 -11.76
CA VAL A 258 -12.60 6.01 -11.98
C VAL A 258 -12.40 7.51 -12.27
N ALA A 259 -11.29 8.13 -11.87
CA ALA A 259 -11.06 9.56 -12.11
C ALA A 259 -9.58 9.91 -12.35
N PRO A 260 -9.26 10.88 -13.24
CA PRO A 260 -7.88 11.26 -13.60
C PRO A 260 -6.98 11.67 -12.43
N GLN A 261 -7.56 12.17 -11.34
CA GLN A 261 -6.83 12.65 -10.16
C GLN A 261 -6.72 11.62 -9.02
N GLY A 262 -7.11 10.36 -9.26
CA GLY A 262 -6.86 9.27 -8.30
C GLY A 262 -5.37 8.90 -8.28
N GLU A 263 -4.81 8.70 -7.09
CA GLU A 263 -3.44 8.19 -6.93
C GLU A 263 -3.47 7.00 -5.97
N SER A 264 -2.99 5.84 -6.40
CA SER A 264 -3.00 4.63 -5.59
C SER A 264 -1.64 3.97 -5.49
N VAL A 265 -1.27 3.56 -4.27
CA VAL A 265 -0.07 2.77 -4.00
C VAL A 265 -0.47 1.50 -3.27
N LEU A 266 0.03 0.36 -3.74
CA LEU A 266 -0.10 -0.95 -3.10
C LEU A 266 1.29 -1.56 -2.99
N SER A 267 1.78 -1.75 -1.77
CA SER A 267 3.10 -2.33 -1.51
C SER A 267 2.98 -3.61 -0.69
N VAL A 268 3.55 -4.72 -1.20
CA VAL A 268 3.57 -6.03 -0.53
C VAL A 268 5.02 -6.43 -0.31
N GLY A 269 5.46 -6.42 0.95
CA GLY A 269 6.85 -6.59 1.35
C GLY A 269 7.18 -7.92 2.04
N TYR A 270 8.30 -7.94 2.76
CA TYR A 270 8.91 -9.13 3.36
C TYR A 270 7.95 -10.14 3.97
N GLY A 271 7.92 -11.36 3.42
CA GLY A 271 7.13 -12.50 3.91
C GLY A 271 5.60 -12.30 3.86
N SER A 272 5.13 -11.19 3.30
CA SER A 272 3.71 -10.86 3.23
C SER A 272 3.03 -11.52 2.03
N THR A 273 1.73 -11.80 2.17
CA THR A 273 0.91 -12.38 1.10
C THR A 273 -0.32 -11.53 0.84
N LEU A 274 -0.61 -11.27 -0.43
CA LEU A 274 -1.88 -10.71 -0.88
C LEU A 274 -2.61 -11.75 -1.73
N ASN A 275 -3.82 -12.13 -1.34
CA ASN A 275 -4.72 -13.00 -2.12
C ASN A 275 -5.89 -12.19 -2.68
N ALA A 276 -6.12 -12.26 -4.00
CA ALA A 276 -7.28 -11.65 -4.64
C ALA A 276 -7.67 -12.41 -5.92
N SER A 277 -8.94 -12.37 -6.29
CA SER A 277 -9.41 -12.87 -7.60
C SER A 277 -8.95 -11.97 -8.76
N GLY A 278 -8.47 -10.76 -8.48
CA GLY A 278 -7.76 -9.90 -9.43
C GLY A 278 -7.44 -8.51 -8.89
N ILE A 279 -6.46 -7.86 -9.52
CA ILE A 279 -6.10 -6.45 -9.29
C ILE A 279 -6.25 -5.71 -10.62
N ILE A 280 -6.94 -4.58 -10.60
CA ILE A 280 -7.17 -3.72 -11.77
C ILE A 280 -6.64 -2.32 -11.43
N ALA A 281 -5.61 -1.86 -12.14
CA ALA A 281 -4.81 -0.70 -11.75
C ALA A 281 -4.53 0.27 -12.91
N GLY A 282 -4.82 1.56 -12.71
CA GLY A 282 -4.52 2.62 -13.67
C GLY A 282 -5.24 2.45 -15.01
N ILE A 283 -6.47 1.94 -14.95
CA ILE A 283 -7.36 1.64 -16.09
C ILE A 283 -8.81 1.92 -15.67
N ALA A 284 -9.65 2.41 -16.58
CA ALA A 284 -11.01 2.78 -16.21
C ALA A 284 -11.93 1.55 -16.07
N LEU A 285 -12.84 1.53 -15.09
CA LEU A 285 -13.91 0.53 -15.06
C LEU A 285 -14.97 0.84 -16.11
N ALA A 286 -15.46 -0.20 -16.80
CA ALA A 286 -16.45 -0.05 -17.87
C ALA A 286 -17.40 -1.25 -17.96
N ASN A 287 -18.56 -1.05 -18.62
CA ASN A 287 -19.56 -2.09 -18.85
C ASN A 287 -19.20 -2.98 -20.07
N THR A 288 -17.93 -3.38 -20.17
CA THR A 288 -17.41 -4.32 -21.18
C THR A 288 -17.43 -5.75 -20.63
N PRO A 289 -17.27 -6.79 -21.47
CA PRO A 289 -17.11 -8.17 -20.99
C PRO A 289 -15.92 -8.36 -20.04
N SER A 290 -14.88 -7.52 -20.17
CA SER A 290 -13.68 -7.53 -19.32
C SER A 290 -13.86 -6.73 -18.01
N GLY A 291 -14.87 -5.86 -17.93
CA GLY A 291 -15.12 -4.97 -16.78
C GLY A 291 -14.29 -3.67 -16.77
N TYR A 292 -13.48 -3.43 -17.80
CA TYR A 292 -12.59 -2.28 -17.94
C TYR A 292 -12.53 -1.75 -19.38
N ASP A 293 -11.96 -0.56 -19.54
CA ASP A 293 -11.71 0.13 -20.82
C ASP A 293 -10.30 0.74 -20.77
N GLU A 294 -9.39 0.20 -21.58
CA GLU A 294 -7.98 0.58 -21.70
C GLU A 294 -7.74 1.92 -22.42
N PHE A 295 -8.74 2.43 -23.16
CA PHE A 295 -8.64 3.70 -23.92
C PHE A 295 -9.34 4.88 -23.23
N SER A 296 -10.20 4.61 -22.24
CA SER A 296 -10.90 5.64 -21.48
C SER A 296 -9.93 6.44 -20.58
N PRO A 297 -9.85 7.78 -20.71
CA PRO A 297 -8.97 8.62 -19.90
C PRO A 297 -9.47 8.81 -18.45
N ASN A 298 -10.52 8.11 -18.04
CA ASN A 298 -11.13 8.23 -16.71
C ASN A 298 -10.46 7.30 -15.68
N HIS A 299 -9.13 7.28 -15.66
CA HIS A 299 -8.31 6.60 -14.67
C HIS A 299 -7.20 7.52 -14.19
N GLY A 300 -6.78 7.33 -12.94
CA GLY A 300 -5.65 8.02 -12.34
C GLY A 300 -4.35 7.21 -12.47
N THR A 301 -3.43 7.41 -11.53
CA THR A 301 -2.15 6.69 -11.45
C THR A 301 -2.18 5.60 -10.38
N ALA A 302 -1.55 4.45 -10.66
CA ALA A 302 -1.56 3.30 -9.77
C ALA A 302 -0.20 2.59 -9.75
N VAL A 303 0.43 2.49 -8.57
CA VAL A 303 1.73 1.82 -8.38
C VAL A 303 1.56 0.57 -7.52
N ILE A 304 1.81 -0.60 -8.11
CA ILE A 304 1.95 -1.88 -7.40
C ILE A 304 3.45 -2.13 -7.19
N ALA A 305 3.87 -2.36 -5.95
CA ALA A 305 5.25 -2.62 -5.59
C ALA A 305 5.37 -3.93 -4.79
N THR A 306 6.19 -4.87 -5.26
CA THR A 306 6.51 -6.10 -4.51
C THR A 306 7.94 -6.03 -3.96
N ARG A 307 8.20 -6.48 -2.73
CA ARG A 307 9.52 -6.32 -2.10
C ARG A 307 9.89 -7.51 -1.24
N ASP A 308 11.18 -7.84 -1.20
CA ASP A 308 11.77 -8.72 -0.18
C ASP A 308 11.10 -10.10 -0.05
N ASN A 309 10.72 -10.72 -1.17
CA ASN A 309 9.91 -11.96 -1.26
C ASN A 309 8.42 -11.79 -0.86
N GLY A 310 7.85 -10.59 -0.93
CA GLY A 310 6.41 -10.37 -0.87
C GLY A 310 5.70 -10.96 -2.09
N TRP A 311 4.57 -11.64 -1.86
CA TRP A 311 3.86 -12.42 -2.88
C TRP A 311 2.46 -11.86 -3.17
N ILE A 312 2.14 -11.61 -4.44
CA ILE A 312 0.79 -11.25 -4.92
C ILE A 312 0.16 -12.44 -5.65
N ASN A 313 -0.71 -13.14 -4.93
CA ASN A 313 -1.54 -14.25 -5.42
C ASN A 313 -2.81 -13.72 -6.09
N ALA A 314 -2.65 -12.98 -7.18
CA ALA A 314 -3.75 -12.40 -7.95
C ALA A 314 -3.35 -12.13 -9.41
N PRO A 315 -4.25 -12.31 -10.39
CA PRO A 315 -4.03 -11.80 -11.74
C PRO A 315 -4.05 -10.27 -11.73
N ILE A 316 -3.04 -9.64 -12.34
CA ILE A 316 -2.90 -8.18 -12.42
C ILE A 316 -3.27 -7.71 -13.82
N VAL A 317 -4.16 -6.71 -13.92
CA VAL A 317 -4.41 -5.92 -15.13
C VAL A 317 -3.92 -4.49 -14.90
N LEU A 318 -2.97 -4.05 -15.74
CA LEU A 318 -2.48 -2.67 -15.78
C LEU A 318 -3.03 -1.96 -17.02
N GLY A 319 -3.45 -0.71 -16.89
CA GLY A 319 -3.64 0.21 -18.01
C GLY A 319 -2.58 1.29 -18.07
N HIS A 320 -2.76 2.28 -18.94
CA HIS A 320 -1.85 3.42 -19.15
C HIS A 320 -1.46 4.21 -17.89
N GLY A 321 -2.27 4.22 -16.84
CA GLY A 321 -1.93 4.83 -15.54
C GLY A 321 -1.24 3.89 -14.55
N GLY A 322 -1.09 2.62 -14.90
CA GLY A 322 -0.59 1.55 -14.05
C GLY A 322 0.92 1.39 -14.12
N THR A 323 1.54 1.07 -13.00
CA THR A 323 2.94 0.65 -12.89
C THR A 323 3.05 -0.54 -11.96
N LEU A 324 3.69 -1.62 -12.41
CA LEU A 324 4.13 -2.72 -11.55
C LEU A 324 5.66 -2.65 -11.41
N MET A 325 6.14 -2.65 -10.17
CA MET A 325 7.56 -2.63 -9.85
C MET A 325 7.95 -3.55 -8.70
N GLY A 326 9.26 -3.81 -8.53
CA GLY A 326 9.79 -4.43 -7.32
C GLY A 326 10.49 -5.78 -7.47
N THR A 327 10.99 -6.29 -6.34
CA THR A 327 11.82 -7.51 -6.20
C THR A 327 11.06 -8.73 -5.67
N GLY A 328 9.73 -8.70 -5.63
CA GLY A 328 8.92 -9.82 -5.19
C GLY A 328 8.34 -10.63 -6.35
N THR A 329 7.28 -11.39 -6.05
CA THR A 329 6.62 -12.26 -7.03
C THR A 329 5.14 -11.91 -7.17
N VAL A 330 4.67 -11.90 -8.41
CA VAL A 330 3.25 -11.79 -8.77
C VAL A 330 2.79 -13.06 -9.48
N ALA A 331 1.48 -13.31 -9.57
CA ALA A 331 0.95 -14.46 -10.30
C ALA A 331 1.06 -14.27 -11.83
N GLN A 332 -0.01 -13.82 -12.49
CA GLN A 332 -0.03 -13.52 -13.93
C GLN A 332 -0.26 -12.03 -14.18
N VAL A 333 0.27 -11.49 -15.28
CA VAL A 333 0.20 -10.06 -15.62
C VAL A 333 -0.32 -9.85 -17.03
N LEU A 334 -1.33 -9.00 -17.17
CA LEU A 334 -1.79 -8.42 -18.43
C LEU A 334 -1.53 -6.91 -18.40
N ASN A 335 -0.63 -6.43 -19.24
CA ASN A 335 -0.28 -5.01 -19.36
C ASN A 335 -0.89 -4.43 -20.65
N LEU A 336 -1.72 -3.39 -20.50
CA LEU A 336 -2.45 -2.72 -21.59
C LEU A 336 -2.03 -1.24 -21.63
N GLY A 337 -0.81 -0.99 -22.13
CA GLY A 337 -0.22 0.35 -22.18
C GLY A 337 0.39 0.88 -20.87
N GLY A 338 0.39 0.09 -19.78
CA GLY A 338 1.02 0.45 -18.51
C GLY A 338 2.53 0.21 -18.47
N THR A 339 3.15 0.44 -17.31
CA THR A 339 4.61 0.32 -17.13
C THR A 339 5.02 -0.88 -16.25
N ILE A 340 6.01 -1.65 -16.70
CA ILE A 340 6.74 -2.63 -15.87
C ILE A 340 8.14 -2.09 -15.55
N ARG A 341 8.56 -2.17 -14.29
CA ARG A 341 9.92 -1.86 -13.84
C ARG A 341 10.41 -2.97 -12.90
N PRO A 342 11.13 -4.00 -13.37
CA PRO A 342 11.64 -5.04 -12.49
C PRO A 342 12.51 -4.44 -11.39
N GLY A 343 12.62 -5.15 -10.26
CA GLY A 343 13.51 -4.74 -9.19
C GLY A 343 13.11 -3.49 -8.41
N LEU A 344 14.00 -3.07 -7.51
CA LEU A 344 13.93 -1.80 -6.80
C LEU A 344 15.09 -0.89 -7.24
N SER A 345 15.40 -0.91 -8.55
CA SER A 345 16.42 -0.07 -9.17
C SER A 345 17.85 -0.32 -8.62
N PRO A 346 18.53 -1.43 -9.00
CA PRO A 346 18.07 -2.55 -9.85
C PRO A 346 17.67 -3.82 -9.08
N GLY A 347 17.05 -4.81 -9.76
CA GLY A 347 16.87 -6.19 -9.25
C GLY A 347 15.91 -7.09 -10.04
N THR A 348 15.74 -8.33 -9.58
CA THR A 348 14.88 -9.34 -10.25
C THR A 348 13.41 -9.24 -9.81
N MET A 349 12.49 -9.20 -10.78
CA MET A 349 11.05 -9.46 -10.58
C MET A 349 10.70 -10.87 -11.07
N THR A 350 9.71 -11.51 -10.45
CA THR A 350 9.18 -12.80 -10.91
C THR A 350 7.68 -12.73 -11.20
N ILE A 351 7.28 -13.24 -12.37
CA ILE A 351 5.89 -13.49 -12.75
C ILE A 351 5.71 -15.02 -12.75
N ALA A 352 4.93 -15.54 -11.81
CA ALA A 352 4.78 -16.99 -11.57
C ALA A 352 3.78 -17.69 -12.50
N GLY A 353 3.14 -16.95 -13.40
CA GLY A 353 2.29 -17.44 -14.49
C GLY A 353 2.63 -16.72 -15.79
N ASP A 354 1.63 -16.53 -16.66
CA ASP A 354 1.82 -15.87 -17.95
C ASP A 354 2.02 -14.34 -17.80
N TYR A 355 2.87 -13.78 -18.68
CA TYR A 355 3.00 -12.35 -18.90
C TYR A 355 2.56 -12.01 -20.33
N THR A 356 1.58 -11.12 -20.46
CA THR A 356 1.13 -10.56 -21.74
C THR A 356 1.21 -9.03 -21.69
N ASP A 357 1.94 -8.45 -22.64
CA ASP A 357 2.05 -7.00 -22.85
C ASP A 357 1.48 -6.62 -24.22
N VAL A 358 0.63 -5.58 -24.22
CA VAL A 358 0.08 -4.94 -25.42
C VAL A 358 0.31 -3.43 -25.31
N GLY A 359 1.27 -2.92 -26.09
CA GLY A 359 1.61 -1.50 -26.17
C GLY A 359 2.21 -0.89 -24.90
N GLY A 360 2.68 -1.70 -23.95
CA GLY A 360 3.22 -1.24 -22.67
C GLY A 360 4.64 -0.67 -22.75
N HIS A 361 5.13 -0.23 -21.59
CA HIS A 361 6.49 0.24 -21.40
C HIS A 361 7.24 -0.63 -20.38
N VAL A 362 8.39 -1.19 -20.74
CA VAL A 362 9.25 -1.95 -19.83
C VAL A 362 10.56 -1.19 -19.66
N VAL A 363 10.89 -0.79 -18.42
CA VAL A 363 12.20 -0.19 -18.11
C VAL A 363 13.08 -1.26 -17.49
N ILE A 364 14.28 -1.42 -18.03
CA ILE A 364 15.34 -2.32 -17.54
C ILE A 364 16.53 -1.46 -17.14
N GLU A 365 16.81 -1.34 -15.85
CA GLU A 365 17.98 -0.63 -15.34
C GLU A 365 19.22 -1.52 -15.36
N ILE A 366 20.33 -1.01 -15.90
CA ILE A 366 21.60 -1.73 -16.02
C ILE A 366 22.67 -0.90 -15.31
N GLY A 367 23.12 -1.38 -14.15
CA GLY A 367 24.17 -0.78 -13.33
C GLY A 367 25.48 -1.59 -13.33
N PRO A 368 26.54 -1.11 -12.64
CA PRO A 368 27.87 -1.71 -12.69
C PRO A 368 28.03 -2.96 -11.80
N THR A 369 27.06 -3.26 -10.94
CA THR A 369 27.11 -4.37 -9.96
C THR A 369 25.79 -5.15 -9.84
N ALA A 370 24.69 -4.63 -10.38
CA ALA A 370 23.37 -5.22 -10.41
C ALA A 370 22.63 -4.72 -11.67
N SER A 371 21.60 -5.43 -12.10
CA SER A 371 20.76 -5.06 -13.25
C SER A 371 19.35 -5.67 -13.08
N ASP A 372 18.37 -5.08 -13.75
CA ASP A 372 16.98 -5.52 -13.72
C ASP A 372 16.75 -6.77 -14.57
N PHE A 373 16.01 -7.73 -14.00
CA PHE A 373 15.71 -8.99 -14.66
C PHE A 373 14.25 -9.38 -14.47
N LEU A 374 13.57 -9.82 -15.53
CA LEU A 374 12.19 -10.26 -15.49
C LEU A 374 12.09 -11.77 -15.78
N SER A 375 11.90 -12.59 -14.75
CA SER A 375 11.69 -14.03 -14.92
C SER A 375 10.20 -14.36 -14.99
N VAL A 376 9.79 -15.09 -16.02
CA VAL A 376 8.39 -15.47 -16.33
C VAL A 376 8.27 -16.99 -16.34
N ALA A 377 7.49 -17.55 -15.42
CA ALA A 377 7.32 -19.00 -15.32
C ALA A 377 6.28 -19.58 -16.31
N GLY A 378 5.45 -18.74 -16.92
CA GLY A 378 4.47 -19.09 -17.95
C GLY A 378 4.85 -18.64 -19.35
N LYS A 379 3.85 -18.41 -20.21
CA LYS A 379 4.03 -17.80 -21.54
C LYS A 379 4.51 -16.35 -21.41
N LEU A 380 5.48 -15.96 -22.24
CA LEU A 380 5.79 -14.57 -22.54
C LEU A 380 5.12 -14.16 -23.86
N SER A 381 4.36 -13.06 -23.84
CA SER A 381 3.72 -12.49 -25.02
C SER A 381 3.90 -10.98 -25.01
N MET A 382 4.46 -10.39 -26.06
CA MET A 382 4.69 -8.94 -26.15
C MET A 382 4.36 -8.42 -27.56
N THR A 383 3.47 -7.44 -27.66
CA THR A 383 3.02 -6.85 -28.93
C THR A 383 3.01 -5.32 -28.84
N GLY A 384 3.82 -4.66 -29.67
CA GLY A 384 3.90 -3.18 -29.71
C GLY A 384 4.64 -2.57 -28.49
N THR A 385 5.29 -3.40 -27.69
CA THR A 385 5.91 -3.01 -26.42
C THR A 385 7.16 -2.17 -26.63
N SER A 386 7.29 -1.09 -25.87
CA SER A 386 8.51 -0.27 -25.81
C SER A 386 9.38 -0.70 -24.63
N ILE A 387 10.67 -0.96 -24.88
CA ILE A 387 11.64 -1.46 -23.90
C ILE A 387 12.79 -0.44 -23.79
N GLU A 388 12.95 0.18 -22.62
CA GLU A 388 14.01 1.16 -22.32
C GLU A 388 15.14 0.52 -21.51
N PHE A 389 16.36 0.57 -22.04
CA PHE A 389 17.58 0.23 -21.29
C PHE A 389 18.13 1.47 -20.59
N SER A 390 17.92 1.57 -19.28
CA SER A 390 18.34 2.71 -18.46
C SER A 390 19.69 2.44 -17.81
N PHE A 391 20.73 3.16 -18.23
CA PHE A 391 22.09 2.97 -17.71
C PHE A 391 22.32 3.83 -16.46
N VAL A 392 22.49 3.18 -15.29
CA VAL A 392 22.47 3.80 -13.95
C VAL A 392 23.82 3.69 -13.22
N ASP A 393 24.00 4.46 -12.13
CA ASP A 393 25.23 4.53 -11.32
C ASP A 393 26.50 4.84 -12.15
N GLY A 394 26.31 5.59 -13.25
CA GLY A 394 27.37 5.89 -14.22
C GLY A 394 27.89 4.70 -15.04
N PHE A 395 27.19 3.57 -15.06
CA PHE A 395 27.55 2.41 -15.89
C PHE A 395 27.57 2.77 -17.38
N ALA A 396 28.54 2.20 -18.10
CA ALA A 396 28.70 2.35 -19.53
C ALA A 396 29.27 1.04 -20.10
N PRO A 397 28.55 0.33 -20.99
CA PRO A 397 28.99 -0.97 -21.49
C PRO A 397 30.12 -0.82 -22.51
N ASP A 398 31.15 -1.66 -22.42
CA ASP A 398 32.15 -1.82 -23.49
C ASP A 398 31.53 -2.50 -24.72
N ALA A 399 32.09 -2.24 -25.91
CA ALA A 399 31.66 -2.91 -27.14
C ALA A 399 31.75 -4.44 -27.01
N GLY A 400 30.66 -5.14 -27.33
CA GLY A 400 30.53 -6.59 -27.15
C GLY A 400 29.99 -7.03 -25.78
N PHE A 401 29.82 -6.12 -24.80
CA PHE A 401 29.02 -6.40 -23.61
C PHE A 401 27.64 -6.91 -24.03
N SER A 402 27.18 -7.96 -23.36
CA SER A 402 25.93 -8.66 -23.68
C SER A 402 25.17 -8.96 -22.38
N TYR A 403 23.84 -8.82 -22.38
CA TYR A 403 23.01 -8.99 -21.18
C TYR A 403 21.62 -9.56 -21.49
N ASP A 404 21.28 -10.66 -20.81
CA ASP A 404 19.94 -11.25 -20.80
C ASP A 404 19.11 -10.54 -19.72
N PHE A 405 17.96 -9.95 -20.09
CA PHE A 405 17.14 -9.13 -19.19
C PHE A 405 15.75 -9.71 -18.90
N ILE A 406 15.38 -10.78 -19.60
CA ILE A 406 14.08 -11.46 -19.49
C ILE A 406 14.26 -12.95 -19.81
N ASP A 407 13.55 -13.81 -19.08
CA ASP A 407 13.59 -15.28 -19.17
C ASP A 407 12.14 -15.80 -19.09
N ALA A 408 11.81 -16.82 -19.88
CA ALA A 408 10.46 -17.32 -20.07
C ALA A 408 10.42 -18.86 -20.20
N ALA A 409 10.07 -19.55 -19.12
CA ALA A 409 9.99 -21.01 -19.09
C ALA A 409 8.87 -21.62 -19.97
N GLY A 410 7.95 -20.79 -20.49
CA GLY A 410 6.88 -21.18 -21.41
C GLY A 410 7.21 -20.98 -22.88
N ALA A 411 6.20 -20.58 -23.68
CA ALA A 411 6.41 -20.15 -25.06
C ALA A 411 6.66 -18.65 -25.13
N VAL A 412 7.53 -18.22 -26.06
CA VAL A 412 7.88 -16.82 -26.30
C VAL A 412 7.24 -16.34 -27.61
N ASP A 413 6.53 -15.22 -27.56
CA ASP A 413 5.72 -14.67 -28.65
C ASP A 413 5.89 -13.14 -28.72
N LEU A 414 6.86 -12.70 -29.52
CA LEU A 414 7.37 -11.32 -29.54
C LEU A 414 7.11 -10.65 -30.89
N SER A 415 6.54 -9.45 -30.85
CA SER A 415 6.04 -8.76 -32.05
C SER A 415 6.08 -7.25 -31.88
N ASP A 416 6.48 -6.54 -32.94
CA ASP A 416 6.50 -5.06 -33.01
C ASP A 416 7.19 -4.37 -31.81
N LEU A 417 8.29 -4.97 -31.32
CA LEU A 417 9.06 -4.42 -30.20
C LEU A 417 9.82 -3.15 -30.61
N HIS A 418 9.88 -2.18 -29.71
CA HIS A 418 10.65 -0.95 -29.88
C HIS A 418 11.67 -0.81 -28.76
N PHE A 419 12.95 -0.58 -29.09
CA PHE A 419 14.02 -0.51 -28.10
C PHE A 419 14.61 0.90 -28.03
N SER A 420 14.83 1.40 -26.81
CA SER A 420 15.43 2.71 -26.52
C SER A 420 16.50 2.60 -25.42
N TYR A 421 17.23 3.68 -25.15
CA TYR A 421 18.15 3.75 -24.02
C TYR A 421 18.20 5.16 -23.41
N SER A 422 18.58 5.21 -22.13
CA SER A 422 18.89 6.45 -21.39
C SER A 422 20.18 6.30 -20.57
N GLY A 423 20.64 7.38 -19.94
CA GLY A 423 21.87 7.37 -19.12
C GLY A 423 23.21 7.41 -19.90
N LEU A 424 23.21 7.15 -21.21
CA LEU A 424 24.42 7.21 -22.07
C LEU A 424 24.41 8.41 -23.03
N GLN A 425 25.59 8.82 -23.47
CA GLN A 425 25.77 9.94 -24.41
C GLN A 425 25.23 9.61 -25.82
N PRO A 426 24.77 10.61 -26.59
CA PRO A 426 24.34 10.43 -27.97
C PRO A 426 25.45 9.81 -28.84
N GLY A 427 25.09 8.78 -29.60
CA GLY A 427 26.03 8.03 -30.46
C GLY A 427 26.42 6.66 -29.91
N PHE A 428 25.97 6.29 -28.71
CA PHE A 428 25.93 4.87 -28.31
C PHE A 428 25.01 4.08 -29.26
N SER A 429 25.40 2.84 -29.57
CA SER A 429 24.64 1.91 -30.38
C SER A 429 24.68 0.49 -29.81
N PHE A 430 23.54 -0.19 -29.93
CA PHE A 430 23.32 -1.55 -29.46
C PHE A 430 22.49 -2.32 -30.49
N THR A 431 22.35 -3.62 -30.29
CA THR A 431 21.34 -4.45 -30.94
C THR A 431 20.68 -5.35 -29.89
N VAL A 432 19.58 -5.98 -30.29
CA VAL A 432 18.96 -7.05 -29.52
C VAL A 432 18.94 -8.26 -30.42
N ASP A 433 19.83 -9.20 -30.12
CA ASP A 433 19.84 -10.53 -30.73
C ASP A 433 18.72 -11.37 -30.11
N TYR A 434 18.45 -12.55 -30.66
CA TYR A 434 17.63 -13.57 -30.01
C TYR A 434 18.47 -14.82 -29.76
N ASP A 435 18.26 -15.46 -28.61
CA ASP A 435 18.95 -16.68 -28.21
C ASP A 435 18.42 -17.93 -28.96
N THR A 436 18.86 -19.13 -28.54
CA THR A 436 18.35 -20.42 -29.04
C THR A 436 16.90 -20.77 -28.66
N HIS A 437 16.32 -20.15 -27.64
CA HIS A 437 14.93 -20.34 -27.19
C HIS A 437 13.99 -19.25 -27.75
N GLY A 438 14.54 -18.12 -28.20
CA GLY A 438 13.82 -16.98 -28.76
C GLY A 438 13.79 -15.76 -27.82
N GLU A 439 14.62 -15.76 -26.78
CA GLU A 439 14.67 -14.71 -25.76
C GLU A 439 15.58 -13.55 -26.22
N PRO A 440 15.22 -12.28 -25.94
CA PRO A 440 15.97 -11.12 -26.42
C PRO A 440 17.24 -10.86 -25.60
N LEU A 441 18.39 -10.95 -26.27
CA LEU A 441 19.72 -10.68 -25.70
C LEU A 441 20.17 -9.26 -26.10
N PHE A 442 20.36 -8.37 -25.12
CA PHE A 442 20.99 -7.06 -25.37
C PHE A 442 22.46 -7.24 -25.75
N ARG A 443 22.96 -6.48 -26.75
CA ARG A 443 24.38 -6.41 -27.11
C ARG A 443 24.82 -4.98 -27.45
N ALA A 444 25.83 -4.47 -26.76
CA ALA A 444 26.49 -3.20 -27.12
C ALA A 444 27.35 -3.34 -28.38
N LEU A 445 27.18 -2.45 -29.36
CA LEU A 445 27.93 -2.46 -30.63
C LEU A 445 29.14 -1.52 -30.61
N ASN A 446 29.11 -0.48 -29.78
CA ASN A 446 30.25 0.38 -29.46
C ASN A 446 30.35 0.59 -27.95
N ASN A 447 31.43 1.23 -27.50
CA ASN A 447 31.57 1.62 -26.10
C ASN A 447 30.55 2.72 -25.77
N GLY A 448 29.75 2.50 -24.73
CA GLY A 448 29.00 3.56 -24.09
C GLY A 448 29.93 4.59 -23.45
N VAL A 449 29.43 5.81 -23.31
CA VAL A 449 29.98 6.80 -22.39
C VAL A 449 28.82 7.27 -21.55
N SER A 450 28.89 7.10 -20.22
CA SER A 450 27.83 7.55 -19.34
C SER A 450 27.68 9.07 -19.43
N LEU A 451 26.44 9.53 -19.41
CA LEU A 451 26.14 10.90 -19.05
C LEU A 451 26.49 11.02 -17.57
N PRO A 452 27.35 11.97 -17.16
CA PRO A 452 27.50 12.26 -15.75
C PRO A 452 26.14 12.67 -15.21
N GLU A 453 25.61 11.89 -14.27
CA GLU A 453 24.43 12.27 -13.52
C GLU A 453 24.61 13.72 -13.02
N PRO A 454 23.56 14.58 -13.09
CA PRO A 454 23.70 16.00 -12.79
C PRO A 454 24.05 16.17 -11.31
N ALA A 455 25.37 16.20 -11.05
CA ALA A 455 25.92 15.74 -9.79
C ALA A 455 25.21 16.41 -8.61
N LEU A 456 24.70 15.63 -7.66
CA LEU A 456 23.92 16.16 -6.55
C LEU A 456 24.62 17.35 -5.83
N PRO A 457 25.95 17.35 -5.63
CA PRO A 457 26.67 18.54 -5.13
C PRO A 457 26.58 19.79 -6.02
N ALA A 458 26.50 19.66 -7.34
CA ALA A 458 26.35 20.78 -8.27
C ALA A 458 24.92 21.37 -8.24
N LEU A 459 23.89 20.51 -8.21
CA LEU A 459 22.51 20.95 -8.01
C LEU A 459 22.33 21.61 -6.63
N LEU A 460 22.89 21.01 -5.58
CA LEU A 460 22.89 21.59 -4.22
C LEU A 460 23.67 22.90 -4.15
N ALA A 461 24.80 23.04 -4.86
CA ALA A 461 25.55 24.29 -4.94
C ALA A 461 24.75 25.40 -5.66
N LEU A 462 24.07 25.08 -6.76
CA LEU A 462 23.17 26.02 -7.45
C LEU A 462 21.98 26.43 -6.58
N ALA A 463 21.36 25.48 -5.86
CA ALA A 463 20.29 25.76 -4.90
C ALA A 463 20.78 26.63 -3.73
N ALA A 464 21.96 26.35 -3.18
CA ALA A 464 22.57 27.14 -2.11
C ALA A 464 22.92 28.58 -2.58
N LEU A 465 23.44 28.73 -3.80
CA LEU A 465 23.69 30.04 -4.41
C LEU A 465 22.40 30.83 -4.63
N ALA A 466 21.33 30.18 -5.10
CA ALA A 466 20.01 30.80 -5.26
C ALA A 466 19.43 31.26 -3.90
N ALA A 467 19.44 30.40 -2.88
CA ALA A 467 18.98 30.72 -1.53
C ALA A 467 19.81 31.82 -0.85
N TRP A 468 21.11 31.88 -1.12
CA TRP A 468 21.99 32.97 -0.66
C TRP A 468 21.71 34.28 -1.39
N ALA A 469 21.42 34.24 -2.68
CA ALA A 469 21.08 35.41 -3.49
C ALA A 469 19.71 36.01 -3.12
N THR A 470 18.70 35.19 -2.78
CA THR A 470 17.42 35.68 -2.26
C THR A 470 17.56 36.27 -0.86
N ARG A 471 18.33 35.62 0.03
CA ARG A 471 18.63 36.14 1.39
C ARG A 471 19.39 37.47 1.40
N ARG A 472 19.96 37.92 0.27
CA ARG A 472 20.60 39.24 0.10
C ARG A 472 19.69 40.33 -0.47
N ARG A 473 18.39 40.05 -0.66
CA ARG A 473 17.41 40.99 -1.25
C ARG A 473 16.24 41.35 -0.32
N GLY A 474 16.31 40.96 0.94
CA GLY A 474 15.46 41.41 2.05
C GLY A 474 16.34 41.73 3.26
#